data_AF-A0A1G1HHI2-F1
#
_entry.id   AF-A0A1G1HHI2-F1
#
_cell.length_a   1.000
_cell.length_b   1.000
_cell.length_c   1.000
_cell.angle_alpha   90.00
_cell.angle_beta   90.00
_cell.angle_gamma   90.00
#
_symmetry.space_group_name_H-M   'P 1'
#
loop_
_entity.id
_entity.type
_entity.pdbx_description
1 polymer ?
#
loop_
_entity_poly.entity_id
_entity_poly.type
_entity_poly.pdbx_seq_one_letter_code
_entity_poly.pdbx_strand_id
1 'polypeptide(L)'
;MTTQKQSYLEKLELKRGVMLAAGLISERFPEISNIVFRMTYYQRTSDPVLMVRTVNFFPTDYACFHMDCTREECTDGGFDLMPVVAGLVKNRKKSVKGKIFCHGKSETLRFGHASINYEVSIQYNKQGK
;
A
#
# COMPACT_ATOMS: atom_id res chain seq x y z
N MET A 1 -23.20 -23.28 3.13
CA MET A 1 -22.73 -22.11 3.92
C MET A 1 -21.28 -22.25 4.43
N THR A 2 -20.61 -23.40 4.26
CA THR A 2 -19.25 -23.68 4.76
C THR A 2 -18.12 -23.14 3.87
N THR A 3 -18.34 -23.03 2.56
CA THR A 3 -17.32 -22.68 1.55
C THR A 3 -16.82 -21.23 1.66
N GLN A 4 -17.71 -20.29 1.99
CA GLN A 4 -17.35 -18.86 2.07
C GLN A 4 -16.49 -18.55 3.31
N LYS A 5 -16.78 -19.21 4.43
CA LYS A 5 -15.98 -19.09 5.67
C LYS A 5 -14.59 -19.67 5.50
N GLN A 6 -14.48 -20.81 4.81
CA GLN A 6 -13.20 -21.45 4.50
C GLN A 6 -12.34 -20.55 3.60
N SER A 7 -12.93 -20.01 2.53
CA SER A 7 -12.25 -19.07 1.62
C SER A 7 -11.77 -17.79 2.30
N TYR A 8 -12.49 -17.29 3.30
CA TYR A 8 -12.09 -16.11 4.06
C TYR A 8 -10.86 -16.37 4.93
N LEU A 9 -10.81 -17.51 5.62
CA LEU A 9 -9.66 -17.89 6.45
C LEU A 9 -8.40 -18.08 5.60
N GLU A 10 -8.52 -18.74 4.45
CA GLU A 10 -7.42 -18.92 3.51
C GLU A 10 -6.84 -17.57 3.02
N LYS A 11 -7.71 -16.59 2.75
CA LYS A 11 -7.28 -15.22 2.39
C LYS A 11 -6.54 -14.52 3.53
N LEU A 12 -6.98 -14.71 4.78
CA LEU A 12 -6.30 -14.14 5.94
C LEU A 12 -4.92 -14.79 6.15
N GLU A 13 -4.82 -16.11 6.00
CA GLU A 13 -3.57 -16.84 6.10
C GLU A 13 -2.58 -16.44 5.00
N LEU A 14 -3.06 -16.29 3.77
CA LEU A 14 -2.24 -15.80 2.66
C LEU A 14 -1.73 -14.37 2.92
N LYS A 15 -2.61 -13.46 3.37
CA LYS A 15 -2.22 -12.10 3.77
C LYS A 15 -1.17 -12.12 4.87
N ARG A 16 -1.33 -13.00 5.86
CA ARG A 16 -0.35 -13.18 6.94
C ARG A 16 1.00 -13.67 6.41
N GLY A 17 1.00 -14.65 5.49
CA GLY A 17 2.20 -15.16 4.85
C GLY A 17 2.95 -14.08 4.06
N VAL A 18 2.22 -13.24 3.31
CA VAL A 18 2.79 -12.10 2.57
C VAL A 18 3.42 -11.08 3.53
N MET A 19 2.75 -10.74 4.63
CA MET A 19 3.30 -9.82 5.64
C MET A 19 4.58 -10.37 6.25
N LEU A 20 4.59 -11.65 6.65
CA LEU A 20 5.78 -12.29 7.21
C LEU A 20 6.95 -12.33 6.21
N ALA A 21 6.68 -12.67 4.94
CA ALA A 21 7.70 -12.67 3.89
C ALA A 21 8.24 -11.26 3.58
N ALA A 22 7.43 -10.22 3.77
CA ALA A 22 7.86 -8.84 3.65
C ALA A 22 8.85 -8.42 4.74
N GLY A 23 8.92 -9.12 5.88
CA GLY A 23 9.78 -8.76 7.01
C GLY A 23 9.40 -7.41 7.63
N LEU A 24 10.08 -7.05 8.71
CA LEU A 24 9.90 -5.75 9.36
C LEU A 24 10.58 -4.64 8.58
N ILE A 25 10.09 -3.41 8.76
CA ILE A 25 10.74 -2.22 8.21
C ILE A 25 12.15 -2.05 8.81
N SER A 26 12.35 -2.34 10.10
CA SER A 26 13.68 -2.33 10.72
C SER A 26 14.67 -3.32 10.09
N GLU A 27 14.16 -4.44 9.58
CA GLU A 27 14.98 -5.50 8.96
C GLU A 27 15.34 -5.14 7.51
N ARG A 28 14.39 -4.58 6.75
CA ARG A 28 14.60 -4.24 5.33
C ARG A 28 15.19 -2.85 5.09
N PHE A 29 14.89 -1.90 5.98
CA PHE A 29 15.23 -0.49 5.86
C PHE A 29 15.70 0.07 7.23
N PRO A 30 16.83 -0.43 7.77
CA PRO A 30 17.29 -0.12 9.13
C PRO A 30 17.55 1.37 9.38
N GLU A 31 17.77 2.17 8.34
CA GLU A 31 17.99 3.61 8.41
C GLU A 31 16.70 4.45 8.53
N ILE A 32 15.52 3.85 8.47
CA ILE A 32 14.23 4.54 8.53
C ILE A 32 13.71 4.57 9.99
N SER A 33 13.22 5.73 10.41
CA SER A 33 12.49 5.90 11.68
C SER A 33 10.98 5.98 11.50
N ASN A 34 10.50 6.46 10.35
CA ASN A 34 9.08 6.62 10.05
C ASN A 34 8.87 6.75 8.54
N ILE A 35 7.77 6.21 8.03
CA ILE A 35 7.26 6.45 6.67
C ILE A 35 5.82 6.94 6.78
N VAL A 36 5.53 8.06 6.13
CA VAL A 36 4.18 8.64 6.09
C VAL A 36 3.65 8.60 4.67
N PHE A 37 2.51 7.95 4.47
CA PHE A 37 1.75 7.99 3.23
C PHE A 37 0.56 8.93 3.41
N ARG A 38 0.47 9.97 2.60
CA ARG A 38 -0.72 10.81 2.46
C ARG A 38 -1.36 10.49 1.13
N MET A 39 -2.62 10.06 1.15
CA MET A 39 -3.28 9.48 -0.02
C MET A 39 -4.67 10.06 -0.20
N THR A 40 -5.01 10.39 -1.43
CA THR A 40 -6.38 10.65 -1.86
C THR A 40 -6.80 9.56 -2.83
N TYR A 41 -7.82 8.81 -2.45
CA TYR A 41 -8.38 7.72 -3.24
C TYR A 41 -9.45 8.26 -4.17
N TYR A 42 -9.41 7.79 -5.40
CA TYR A 42 -10.36 8.15 -6.44
C TYR A 42 -11.00 6.90 -7.02
N GLN A 43 -12.26 7.02 -7.41
CA GLN A 43 -13.00 6.03 -8.18
C GLN A 43 -13.66 6.68 -9.39
N ARG A 44 -13.99 5.89 -10.40
CA ARG A 44 -14.60 6.38 -11.64
C ARG A 44 -16.11 6.59 -11.50
N THR A 45 -16.51 7.55 -10.66
CA THR A 45 -17.90 7.97 -10.42
C THR A 45 -18.08 9.48 -10.65
N SER A 46 -19.31 9.97 -10.54
CA SER A 46 -19.65 11.40 -10.70
C SER A 46 -18.98 12.30 -9.65
N ASP A 47 -18.92 11.85 -8.40
CA ASP A 47 -17.99 12.37 -7.40
C ASP A 47 -16.77 11.45 -7.34
N PRO A 48 -15.61 11.88 -7.84
CA PRO A 48 -14.48 10.97 -8.02
C PRO A 48 -13.67 10.76 -6.74
N VAL A 49 -13.78 11.61 -5.72
CA VAL A 49 -12.98 11.49 -4.49
C VAL A 49 -13.69 10.55 -3.52
N LEU A 50 -13.11 9.39 -3.27
CA LEU A 50 -13.68 8.40 -2.37
C LEU A 50 -13.31 8.68 -0.90
N MET A 51 -12.03 8.90 -0.63
CA MET A 51 -11.53 9.14 0.72
C MET A 51 -10.14 9.78 0.71
N VAL A 52 -9.80 10.46 1.81
CA VAL A 52 -8.44 10.89 2.12
C VAL A 52 -7.95 10.10 3.32
N ARG A 53 -6.77 9.50 3.22
CA ARG A 53 -6.17 8.68 4.28
C ARG A 53 -4.72 9.05 4.50
N THR A 54 -4.32 9.11 5.76
CA THR A 54 -2.90 9.14 6.15
C THR A 54 -2.56 7.82 6.85
N VAL A 55 -1.47 7.18 6.45
CA VAL A 55 -0.95 5.95 7.06
C VAL A 55 0.48 6.20 7.48
N ASN A 56 0.81 5.81 8.71
CA ASN A 56 2.16 5.89 9.25
C ASN A 56 2.71 4.46 9.40
N PHE A 57 3.98 4.29 9.10
CA PHE A 57 4.70 3.04 9.28
C PHE A 57 5.96 3.29 10.11
N PHE A 58 6.18 2.42 11.08
CA PHE A 58 7.27 2.46 12.04
C PHE A 58 8.19 1.23 11.86
N PRO A 59 9.39 1.24 12.44
CA PRO A 59 10.35 0.13 12.29
C PRO A 59 9.81 -1.23 12.73
N THR A 60 8.82 -1.26 13.63
CA THR A 60 8.15 -2.47 14.13
C THR A 60 7.03 -2.99 13.21
N ASP A 61 6.65 -2.24 12.17
CA ASP A 61 5.64 -2.66 11.21
C ASP A 61 6.25 -3.51 10.09
N TYR A 62 5.44 -4.33 9.43
CA TYR A 62 5.87 -5.08 8.26
C TYR A 62 6.10 -4.14 7.06
N ALA A 63 7.13 -4.41 6.26
CA ALA A 63 7.46 -3.68 5.04
C ALA A 63 6.53 -4.07 3.86
N CYS A 64 5.23 -4.12 4.13
CA CYS A 64 4.17 -4.44 3.18
C CYS A 64 3.36 -3.17 2.89
N PHE A 65 3.61 -2.56 1.73
CA PHE A 65 3.01 -1.27 1.34
C PHE A 65 1.93 -1.42 0.27
N HIS A 66 1.17 -2.51 0.33
CA HIS A 66 0.03 -2.75 -0.56
C HIS A 66 -1.26 -2.22 0.06
N MET A 67 -1.97 -1.37 -0.67
CA MET A 67 -3.29 -0.89 -0.27
C MET A 67 -4.36 -1.63 -1.07
N ASP A 68 -5.32 -2.25 -0.38
CA ASP A 68 -6.45 -2.92 -1.04
C ASP A 68 -7.31 -1.93 -1.84
N CYS A 69 -7.84 -2.37 -2.98
CA CYS A 69 -8.90 -1.65 -3.68
C CYS A 69 -10.21 -1.81 -2.91
N THR A 70 -10.95 -0.73 -2.69
CA THR A 70 -12.19 -0.73 -1.90
C THR A 70 -13.43 -1.11 -2.71
N ARG A 71 -13.29 -1.35 -4.02
CA ARG A 71 -14.40 -1.79 -4.88
C ARG A 71 -14.63 -3.28 -4.64
N GLU A 72 -15.81 -3.67 -4.17
CA GLU A 72 -16.15 -5.06 -3.85
C GLU A 72 -15.95 -6.02 -5.04
N GLU A 73 -16.26 -5.55 -6.25
CA GLU A 73 -16.09 -6.30 -7.48
C GLU A 73 -14.63 -6.41 -7.95
N CYS A 74 -13.70 -5.70 -7.33
CA CYS A 74 -12.28 -5.75 -7.71
C CYS A 74 -11.58 -6.92 -7.00
N THR A 75 -11.23 -7.95 -7.75
CA THR A 75 -10.42 -9.07 -7.26
C THR A 75 -8.95 -8.88 -7.65
N ASP A 76 -8.05 -9.34 -6.76
CA ASP A 76 -6.59 -9.32 -6.93
C ASP A 76 -6.00 -7.95 -7.31
N GLY A 77 -6.67 -6.88 -6.90
CA GLY A 77 -6.28 -5.51 -7.17
C GLY A 77 -5.63 -4.82 -5.99
N GLY A 78 -5.56 -3.50 -6.09
CA GLY A 78 -4.95 -2.62 -5.10
C GLY A 78 -3.78 -1.85 -5.68
N PHE A 79 -2.95 -1.34 -4.76
CA PHE A 79 -1.92 -0.36 -5.06
C PHE A 79 -0.65 -0.72 -4.30
N ASP A 80 0.37 -1.19 -5.03
CA ASP A 80 1.68 -1.49 -4.46
C ASP A 80 2.57 -0.24 -4.47
N LEU A 81 2.89 0.28 -3.27
CA LEU A 81 3.79 1.41 -3.08
C LEU A 81 5.20 0.99 -2.65
N MET A 82 5.50 -0.31 -2.58
CA MET A 82 6.84 -0.79 -2.26
C MET A 82 7.92 -0.30 -3.24
N PRO A 83 7.70 -0.29 -4.57
CA PRO A 83 8.67 0.28 -5.51
C PRO A 83 8.95 1.77 -5.25
N VAL A 84 7.95 2.51 -4.77
CA VAL A 84 8.09 3.94 -4.43
C VAL A 84 8.98 4.12 -3.21
N VAL A 85 8.74 3.36 -2.15
CA VAL A 85 9.57 3.38 -0.93
C VAL A 85 11.00 2.94 -1.26
N ALA A 86 11.17 1.81 -1.94
CA ALA A 86 12.49 1.32 -2.34
C ALA A 86 13.25 2.33 -3.21
N GLY A 87 12.56 3.02 -4.12
CA GLY A 87 13.12 4.10 -4.92
C GLY A 87 13.57 5.30 -4.09
N LEU A 88 12.79 5.74 -3.09
CA LEU A 88 13.19 6.81 -2.18
C LEU A 88 14.43 6.41 -1.36
N VAL A 89 14.43 5.21 -0.78
CA VAL A 89 15.54 4.67 0.01
C VAL A 89 16.82 4.62 -0.82
N LYS A 90 16.78 3.96 -1.99
CA LYS A 90 17.91 3.83 -2.90
C LYS A 90 18.53 5.18 -3.28
N ASN A 91 17.70 6.20 -3.47
CA ASN A 91 18.15 7.54 -3.85
C ASN A 91 18.33 8.49 -2.66
N ARG A 92 18.18 8.00 -1.42
CA ARG A 92 18.28 8.79 -0.18
C ARG A 92 17.35 10.02 -0.16
N LYS A 93 16.21 9.94 -0.86
CA LYS A 93 15.23 11.03 -1.01
C LYS A 93 14.23 11.01 0.13
N LYS A 94 13.82 12.20 0.58
CA LYS A 94 12.90 12.36 1.72
C LYS A 94 11.44 12.22 1.32
N SER A 95 11.05 12.59 0.11
CA SER A 95 9.66 12.47 -0.32
C SER A 95 9.49 12.39 -1.83
N VAL A 96 8.35 11.86 -2.25
CA VAL A 96 7.89 11.84 -3.65
C VAL A 96 6.37 11.92 -3.69
N LYS A 97 5.85 12.60 -4.72
CA LYS A 97 4.42 12.63 -5.05
C LYS A 97 4.20 11.88 -6.35
N GLY A 98 3.05 11.25 -6.48
CA GLY A 98 2.71 10.53 -7.69
C GLY A 98 1.25 10.10 -7.74
N LYS A 99 0.94 9.37 -8.81
CA LYS A 99 -0.36 8.74 -9.02
C LYS A 99 -0.15 7.27 -9.35
N ILE A 100 -0.96 6.40 -8.76
CA ILE A 100 -0.98 4.97 -9.05
C ILE A 100 -2.42 4.53 -9.34
N PHE A 101 -2.58 3.57 -10.24
CA PHE A 101 -3.88 3.02 -10.64
C PHE A 101 -4.03 1.61 -10.10
N CYS A 102 -5.26 1.19 -9.84
CA CYS A 102 -5.54 -0.18 -9.46
C CYS A 102 -5.30 -1.11 -10.66
N HIS A 103 -4.57 -2.19 -10.43
CA HIS A 103 -4.26 -3.22 -11.43
C HIS A 103 -5.17 -4.46 -11.36
N GLY A 104 -6.19 -4.43 -10.49
CA GLY A 104 -7.12 -5.54 -10.33
C GLY A 104 -7.97 -5.80 -11.57
N LYS A 105 -8.43 -7.04 -11.69
CA LYS A 105 -9.28 -7.50 -12.80
C LYS A 105 -10.72 -7.63 -12.31
N SER A 106 -11.66 -7.29 -13.18
CA SER A 106 -13.05 -7.73 -13.07
C SER A 106 -13.69 -7.67 -14.46
N GLU A 107 -14.64 -8.56 -14.73
CA GLU A 107 -15.40 -8.56 -15.99
C GLU A 107 -16.16 -7.24 -16.22
N THR A 108 -16.53 -6.56 -15.14
CA THR A 108 -17.34 -5.33 -15.15
C THR A 108 -16.49 -4.06 -15.04
N LEU A 109 -15.27 -4.15 -14.51
CA LEU A 109 -14.42 -2.99 -14.22
C LEU A 109 -13.36 -2.76 -15.31
N ARG A 110 -13.38 -1.56 -15.90
CA ARG A 110 -12.31 -1.11 -16.80
C ARG A 110 -10.99 -0.90 -16.03
N PHE A 111 -9.87 -1.00 -16.75
CA PHE A 111 -8.56 -0.60 -16.21
C PHE A 111 -8.62 0.82 -15.61
N GLY A 112 -7.94 1.02 -14.48
CA GLY A 112 -7.94 2.31 -13.77
C GLY A 112 -9.31 2.68 -13.20
N HIS A 113 -10.14 1.69 -12.82
CA HIS A 113 -11.41 1.91 -12.12
C HIS A 113 -11.24 2.66 -10.79
N ALA A 114 -10.05 2.57 -10.19
CA ALA A 114 -9.64 3.31 -9.02
C ALA A 114 -8.20 3.81 -9.17
N SER A 115 -7.87 4.93 -8.51
CA SER A 115 -6.52 5.48 -8.47
C SER A 115 -6.23 6.14 -7.12
N ILE A 116 -4.97 6.27 -6.77
CA ILE A 116 -4.51 7.04 -5.60
C ILE A 116 -3.57 8.13 -6.09
N ASN A 117 -3.84 9.38 -5.71
CA ASN A 117 -2.78 10.38 -5.67
C ASN A 117 -2.12 10.27 -4.30
N TYR A 118 -0.79 10.15 -4.27
CA TYR A 118 -0.04 9.94 -3.04
C TYR A 118 1.08 10.95 -2.88
N GLU A 119 1.44 11.17 -1.62
CA GLU A 119 2.73 11.68 -1.16
C GLU A 119 3.31 10.68 -0.17
N VAL A 120 4.50 10.17 -0.48
CA VAL A 120 5.26 9.31 0.43
C VAL A 120 6.42 10.12 0.99
N SER A 121 6.57 10.13 2.31
CA SER A 121 7.66 10.80 3.02
C SER A 121 8.38 9.82 3.94
N ILE A 122 9.72 9.81 3.87
CA ILE A 122 10.60 8.98 4.69
C ILE A 122 11.38 9.87 5.65
N GLN A 123 11.31 9.54 6.93
CA GLN A 123 12.20 10.07 7.94
C GLN A 123 13.32 9.07 8.21
N TYR A 124 14.55 9.47 7.93
CA TYR A 124 15.74 8.69 8.26
C TYR A 124 16.15 8.91 9.71
N ASN A 125 16.73 7.87 10.33
CA ASN A 125 17.39 7.96 11.63
C ASN A 125 18.42 9.09 11.57
N LYS A 126 18.43 9.95 12.60
CA LYS A 126 19.49 10.93 12.75
C LYS A 126 20.78 10.14 12.95
N GLN A 127 21.73 10.25 12.02
CA GLN A 127 23.08 9.80 12.28
C GLN A 127 23.56 10.63 13.48
N GLY A 128 23.85 9.95 14.60
CA GLY A 128 24.55 10.58 15.70
C GLY A 128 25.82 11.20 15.15
N LYS A 129 26.04 12.49 15.46
CA LYS A 129 27.35 13.11 15.28
C LYS A 129 28.32 12.50 16.29
#